data_AF-A0A8H8J0E4-F1
#
_entry.id   AF-A0A8H8J0E4-F1
#
_cell.length_a   1.000
_cell.length_b   1.000
_cell.length_c   1.000
_cell.angle_alpha   90.00
_cell.angle_beta   90.00
_cell.angle_gamma   90.00
#
_symmetry.space_group_name_H-M   'P 1'
#
loop_
_entity.id
_entity.type
_entity.pdbx_description
1 polymer ?
#
loop_
_entity_poly.entity_id
_entity_poly.type
_entity_poly.pdbx_seq_one_letter_code
_entity_poly.pdbx_strand_id
1 'polypeptide(L)'
;MDLLLGWDGTGPDMMIVRTRKLDSHISHPPKPDDHIRMVTLRKRVVGFVLALIVFLSVSLYYRYQIQNTLSYASRPLWDHPDGPRTVIPHFWAPDLQPSEATCKLHGYPLRQDRDRKQVWDAVLLSTELDLLEIRMNELDAVVDRFFVIESDRTFTGIPKPTYFKDALSTPRFARFASKITYALHPGRVPKQAESPFEVEKEQRGAMTLLIRNHISASPLPLAGSASSPLVIMSDVDEIPSGHTINLIKSCAFPSVLHLQLQNYVYSFEWPSGWGSWRAQVHEWTSRSFYMHSKATEVVLADSGWHCSFCFRTIEEFVTKMRGYSHADRIGGDLKLLEPKRIQETICSGKDIFNMLPEAYTYKEMFQLMNPEPSKSGVGLPRHVLEHAGRFGYLLPGGCDRSRAEAGKRNIWSVTQYQKPSGLKPWVVTLLCTPTTGLALAGKLKIELPKDGVLCAAG
;
A
#
# COMPACT_ATOMS: atom_id res chain seq x y z
N MET A 1 -30.18 -54.08 4.35
CA MET A 1 -30.33 -55.51 4.69
C MET A 1 -31.43 -55.60 5.73
N ASP A 2 -32.48 -56.32 5.37
CA ASP A 2 -33.27 -57.20 6.23
C ASP A 2 -34.14 -56.56 7.34
N LEU A 3 -35.32 -56.12 6.90
CA LEU A 3 -36.56 -56.30 7.65
C LEU A 3 -36.97 -57.79 7.60
N LEU A 4 -37.06 -58.46 8.75
CA LEU A 4 -37.88 -59.68 8.95
C LEU A 4 -38.48 -59.59 10.38
N LEU A 5 -39.80 -59.64 10.50
CA LEU A 5 -40.63 -60.78 10.95
C LEU A 5 -40.42 -61.18 12.43
N GLY A 6 -41.48 -61.53 13.18
CA GLY A 6 -42.87 -61.72 12.76
C GLY A 6 -43.87 -61.67 13.91
N TRP A 7 -45.14 -61.88 13.56
CA TRP A 7 -46.28 -61.88 14.46
C TRP A 7 -47.05 -63.18 14.23
N ASP A 8 -47.16 -64.00 15.26
CA ASP A 8 -47.89 -65.27 15.25
C ASP A 8 -48.66 -65.39 16.57
N GLY A 9 -49.80 -66.08 16.55
CA GLY A 9 -50.64 -66.20 17.74
C GLY A 9 -51.65 -67.34 17.67
N THR A 10 -51.62 -68.18 18.70
CA THR A 10 -52.68 -69.11 19.08
C THR A 10 -52.61 -69.34 20.60
N GLY A 11 -53.75 -69.67 21.19
CA GLY A 11 -53.83 -70.33 22.50
C GLY A 11 -54.63 -71.63 22.34
N PRO A 12 -55.24 -72.18 23.40
CA PRO A 12 -55.14 -71.81 24.82
C PRO A 12 -54.66 -72.98 25.70
N ASP A 13 -54.35 -72.73 26.98
CA ASP A 13 -54.83 -73.63 28.05
C ASP A 13 -54.83 -72.97 29.45
N MET A 14 -55.47 -73.63 30.43
CA MET A 14 -55.94 -73.03 31.68
C MET A 14 -55.22 -73.56 32.94
N MET A 15 -54.61 -72.68 33.76
CA MET A 15 -54.33 -72.97 35.17
C MET A 15 -54.48 -71.79 36.15
N ILE A 16 -55.45 -71.96 37.05
CA ILE A 16 -55.44 -71.67 38.50
C ILE A 16 -55.13 -70.23 38.98
N VAL A 17 -56.10 -69.68 39.69
CA VAL A 17 -56.10 -68.33 40.30
C VAL A 17 -55.07 -68.18 41.43
N ARG A 18 -54.28 -67.10 41.37
CA ARG A 18 -53.72 -66.43 42.56
C ARG A 18 -53.96 -64.91 42.47
N THR A 19 -54.90 -64.42 43.28
CA THR A 19 -55.21 -62.99 43.41
C THR A 19 -54.09 -62.23 44.13
N ARG A 20 -53.15 -61.66 43.38
CA ARG A 20 -52.38 -60.50 43.88
C ARG A 20 -53.20 -59.24 43.63
N LYS A 21 -53.34 -58.41 44.66
CA LYS A 21 -53.85 -57.04 44.52
C LYS A 21 -53.03 -56.30 43.48
N LEU A 22 -53.71 -55.59 42.59
CA LEU A 22 -53.10 -54.54 41.81
C LEU A 22 -53.03 -53.30 42.71
N ASP A 23 -52.03 -53.23 43.57
CA ASP A 23 -51.80 -52.02 44.38
C ASP A 23 -51.39 -50.90 43.42
N SER A 24 -52.33 -49.97 43.20
CA SER A 24 -52.12 -48.79 42.38
C SER A 24 -51.05 -47.92 43.04
N HIS A 25 -49.83 -47.96 42.52
CA HIS A 25 -48.77 -47.04 42.91
C HIS A 25 -49.15 -45.63 42.47
N ILE A 26 -49.85 -44.92 43.36
CA ILE A 26 -50.14 -43.49 43.24
C ILE A 26 -48.79 -42.78 43.16
N SER A 27 -48.48 -42.23 41.98
CA SER A 27 -47.37 -41.30 41.82
C SER A 27 -47.67 -40.07 42.66
N HIS A 28 -46.99 -39.94 43.80
CA HIS A 28 -47.07 -38.72 44.60
C HIS A 28 -46.73 -37.51 43.72
N PRO A 29 -47.50 -36.41 43.79
CA PRO A 29 -47.15 -35.20 43.07
C PRO A 29 -45.76 -34.72 43.54
N PRO A 30 -44.92 -34.21 42.63
CA PRO A 30 -43.57 -33.74 43.00
C PRO A 30 -43.67 -32.64 44.06
N LYS A 31 -42.76 -32.67 45.04
CA LYS A 31 -42.77 -31.68 46.13
C LYS A 31 -42.60 -30.27 45.56
N PRO A 32 -43.14 -29.22 46.20
CA PRO A 32 -43.05 -27.85 45.68
C PRO A 32 -41.62 -27.41 45.33
N ASP A 33 -40.64 -27.80 46.14
CA ASP A 33 -39.21 -27.57 45.88
C ASP A 33 -38.71 -28.18 44.58
N ASP A 34 -39.14 -29.39 44.21
CA ASP A 34 -38.70 -30.07 43.00
C ASP A 34 -39.25 -29.38 41.74
N HIS A 35 -40.48 -28.87 41.80
CA HIS A 35 -41.04 -28.05 40.72
C HIS A 35 -40.29 -26.71 40.59
N ILE A 36 -39.98 -26.04 41.71
CA ILE A 36 -39.19 -24.79 41.72
C ILE A 36 -37.76 -25.04 41.19
N ARG A 37 -37.12 -26.14 41.61
CA ARG A 37 -35.80 -26.57 41.11
C ARG A 37 -35.84 -26.86 39.62
N MET A 38 -36.83 -27.60 39.13
CA MET A 38 -37.00 -27.88 37.69
C MET A 38 -37.24 -26.61 36.86
N VAL A 39 -38.07 -25.68 37.31
CA VAL A 39 -38.27 -24.38 36.63
C VAL A 39 -36.99 -23.56 36.63
N THR A 40 -36.25 -23.55 37.74
CA THR A 40 -34.95 -22.83 37.85
C THR A 40 -33.88 -23.45 36.95
N LEU A 41 -33.81 -24.78 36.88
CA LEU A 41 -32.91 -25.52 35.99
C LEU A 41 -33.26 -25.24 34.53
N ARG A 42 -34.55 -25.31 34.14
CA ARG A 42 -35.00 -24.96 32.78
C ARG A 42 -34.63 -23.53 32.40
N LYS A 43 -34.82 -22.55 33.30
CA LYS A 43 -34.39 -21.15 33.09
C LYS A 43 -32.88 -21.04 32.89
N ARG A 44 -32.06 -21.75 33.67
CA ARG A 44 -30.60 -21.80 33.51
C ARG A 44 -30.17 -22.44 32.18
N VAL A 45 -30.79 -23.55 31.78
CA VAL A 45 -30.52 -24.23 30.49
C VAL A 45 -30.90 -23.34 29.32
N VAL A 46 -32.08 -22.69 29.34
CA VAL A 46 -32.48 -21.73 28.30
C VAL A 46 -31.52 -20.54 28.25
N GLY A 47 -31.10 -19.99 29.40
CA GLY A 47 -30.10 -18.93 29.46
C GLY A 47 -28.75 -19.35 28.86
N PHE A 48 -28.28 -20.56 29.16
CA PHE A 48 -27.05 -21.12 28.59
C PHE A 48 -27.16 -21.35 27.07
N VAL A 49 -28.27 -21.91 26.58
CA VAL A 49 -28.50 -22.12 25.15
C VAL A 49 -28.58 -20.79 24.40
N LEU A 50 -29.26 -19.78 24.95
CA LEU A 50 -29.28 -18.43 24.37
C LEU A 50 -27.89 -17.79 24.36
N ALA A 51 -27.11 -17.90 25.44
CA ALA A 51 -25.74 -17.42 25.49
C ALA A 51 -24.83 -18.14 24.48
N LEU A 52 -24.99 -19.45 24.30
CA LEU A 52 -24.27 -20.25 23.31
C LEU A 52 -24.67 -19.86 21.87
N ILE A 53 -25.95 -19.66 21.58
CA ILE A 53 -26.43 -19.19 20.27
C ILE A 53 -25.86 -17.80 19.95
N VAL A 54 -25.89 -16.86 20.91
CA VAL A 54 -25.31 -15.53 20.74
C VAL A 54 -23.79 -15.63 20.54
N PHE A 55 -23.08 -16.42 21.35
CA PHE A 55 -21.64 -16.65 21.20
C PHE A 55 -21.27 -17.23 19.84
N LEU A 56 -22.01 -18.23 19.35
CA LEU A 56 -21.80 -18.84 18.04
C LEU A 56 -22.11 -17.86 16.90
N SER A 57 -23.21 -17.10 17.00
CA SER A 57 -23.57 -16.09 16.00
C SER A 57 -22.52 -14.98 15.90
N VAL A 58 -22.03 -14.50 17.05
CA VAL A 58 -20.95 -13.49 17.13
C VAL A 58 -19.63 -14.06 16.60
N SER A 59 -19.29 -15.30 16.96
CA SER A 59 -18.06 -15.97 16.50
C SER A 59 -18.06 -16.29 15.00
N LEU A 60 -19.23 -16.60 14.42
CA LEU A 60 -19.40 -16.76 12.98
C LEU A 60 -19.33 -15.42 12.24
N TYR A 61 -19.94 -14.36 12.79
CA TYR A 61 -19.92 -13.02 12.22
C TYR A 61 -18.49 -12.43 12.20
N TYR A 62 -17.76 -12.51 13.31
CA TYR A 62 -16.37 -12.05 13.42
C TYR A 62 -15.33 -13.12 13.05
N ARG A 63 -15.72 -14.17 12.31
CA ARG A 63 -14.84 -15.31 12.03
C ARG A 63 -13.50 -14.90 11.43
N TYR A 64 -13.50 -14.03 10.41
CA TYR A 64 -12.28 -13.57 9.73
C TYR A 64 -11.36 -12.82 10.71
N GLN A 65 -11.92 -11.90 11.48
CA GLN A 65 -11.20 -11.09 12.46
C GLN A 65 -10.61 -11.95 13.59
N ILE A 66 -11.36 -12.93 14.09
CA ILE A 66 -10.89 -13.89 15.12
C ILE A 66 -9.77 -14.76 14.55
N GLN A 67 -9.94 -15.34 13.35
CA GLN A 67 -8.92 -16.18 12.72
C GLN A 67 -7.62 -15.40 12.46
N ASN A 68 -7.70 -14.19 11.93
CA ASN A 68 -6.52 -13.33 11.71
C ASN A 68 -5.87 -12.92 13.04
N THR A 69 -6.65 -12.51 14.05
CA THR A 69 -6.10 -12.11 15.37
C THR A 69 -5.33 -13.25 16.02
N LEU A 70 -5.89 -14.47 16.04
CA LEU A 70 -5.22 -15.65 16.62
C LEU A 70 -3.99 -16.08 15.81
N SER A 71 -4.06 -16.03 14.47
CA SER A 71 -2.93 -16.31 13.59
C SER A 71 -1.77 -15.34 13.84
N TYR A 72 -2.02 -14.04 13.84
CA TYR A 72 -0.98 -13.02 13.96
C TYR A 72 -0.44 -12.91 15.41
N ALA A 73 -1.27 -13.08 16.44
CA ALA A 73 -0.82 -13.08 17.84
C ALA A 73 0.04 -14.31 18.19
N SER A 74 -0.11 -15.42 17.47
CA SER A 74 0.71 -16.62 17.64
C SER A 74 1.92 -16.68 16.69
N ARG A 75 1.92 -15.91 15.59
CA ARG A 75 2.97 -15.88 14.57
C ARG A 75 4.41 -15.85 15.14
N PRO A 76 4.75 -15.04 16.16
CA PRO A 76 6.09 -15.05 16.77
C PRO A 76 6.54 -16.35 17.45
N LEU A 77 5.69 -17.37 17.53
CA LEU A 77 6.00 -18.69 18.10
C LEU A 77 6.37 -19.75 17.05
N TRP A 78 6.00 -19.55 15.78
CA TRP A 78 6.05 -20.60 14.75
C TRP A 78 6.42 -20.14 13.34
N ASP A 79 6.36 -18.84 13.03
CA ASP A 79 6.66 -18.28 11.71
C ASP A 79 8.03 -17.58 11.68
N HIS A 80 8.62 -17.43 10.50
CA HIS A 80 9.95 -16.84 10.31
C HIS A 80 9.98 -15.90 9.10
N PRO A 81 10.87 -14.88 9.08
CA PRO A 81 10.99 -13.96 7.94
C PRO A 81 11.16 -14.69 6.61
N ASP A 82 10.30 -14.37 5.63
CA ASP A 82 10.27 -14.99 4.30
C ASP A 82 11.38 -14.49 3.37
N GLY A 83 11.95 -13.33 3.71
CA GLY A 83 12.93 -12.60 2.91
C GLY A 83 14.32 -13.21 2.78
N PRO A 84 15.22 -12.53 2.02
CA PRO A 84 16.58 -12.96 1.76
C PRO A 84 17.44 -12.97 3.03
N ARG A 85 18.25 -14.02 3.24
CA ARG A 85 19.03 -14.20 4.48
C ARG A 85 20.43 -13.60 4.44
N THR A 86 20.98 -13.32 3.26
CA THR A 86 22.32 -12.76 3.07
C THR A 86 22.23 -11.26 2.81
N VAL A 87 22.31 -10.47 3.88
CA VAL A 87 22.34 -9.00 3.82
C VAL A 87 23.77 -8.53 3.52
N ILE A 88 23.96 -7.85 2.39
CA ILE A 88 25.19 -7.12 2.06
C ILE A 88 25.14 -5.76 2.79
N PRO A 89 26.12 -5.40 3.62
CA PRO A 89 26.22 -4.06 4.19
C PRO A 89 26.39 -3.00 3.09
N HIS A 90 25.58 -1.94 3.15
CA HIS A 90 25.65 -0.82 2.22
C HIS A 90 26.44 0.33 2.86
N PHE A 91 27.52 0.76 2.19
CA PHE A 91 28.42 1.82 2.65
C PHE A 91 28.29 3.02 1.72
N TRP A 92 27.56 4.04 2.18
CA TRP A 92 27.36 5.29 1.46
C TRP A 92 27.76 6.50 2.31
N ALA A 93 28.20 7.57 1.63
CA ALA A 93 28.38 8.90 2.18
C ALA A 93 28.17 9.95 1.06
N PRO A 94 27.87 11.22 1.39
CA PRO A 94 27.94 12.31 0.43
C PRO A 94 29.26 12.31 -0.35
N ASP A 95 29.19 12.60 -1.64
CA ASP A 95 30.31 12.64 -2.60
C ASP A 95 31.11 11.34 -2.81
N LEU A 96 30.79 10.25 -2.09
CA LEU A 96 31.41 8.93 -2.30
C LEU A 96 30.95 8.30 -3.62
N GLN A 97 31.80 8.40 -4.65
CA GLN A 97 31.54 7.80 -5.95
C GLN A 97 31.90 6.30 -6.00
N PRO A 98 31.23 5.50 -6.86
CA PRO A 98 31.65 4.13 -7.14
C PRO A 98 33.03 4.06 -7.80
N SER A 99 33.97 3.44 -7.09
CA SER A 99 35.35 3.19 -7.52
C SER A 99 35.71 1.72 -7.29
N GLU A 100 36.88 1.28 -7.74
CA GLU A 100 37.37 -0.07 -7.42
C GLU A 100 37.44 -0.32 -5.91
N ALA A 101 37.89 0.67 -5.13
CA ALA A 101 37.87 0.59 -3.67
C ALA A 101 36.44 0.53 -3.10
N THR A 102 35.52 1.35 -3.63
CA THR A 102 34.11 1.39 -3.19
C THR A 102 33.39 0.07 -3.49
N CYS A 103 33.61 -0.53 -4.66
CA CYS A 103 33.05 -1.83 -4.99
C CYS A 103 33.67 -2.95 -4.13
N LYS A 104 35.00 -2.92 -3.94
CA LYS A 104 35.72 -3.90 -3.11
C LYS A 104 35.28 -3.86 -1.63
N LEU A 105 34.93 -2.69 -1.11
CA LEU A 105 34.33 -2.52 0.22
C LEU A 105 32.98 -3.25 0.35
N HIS A 106 32.22 -3.34 -0.74
CA HIS A 106 30.97 -4.13 -0.82
C HIS A 106 31.20 -5.60 -1.23
N GLY A 107 32.46 -6.03 -1.40
CA GLY A 107 32.81 -7.41 -1.78
C GLY A 107 32.82 -7.72 -3.28
N TYR A 108 32.66 -6.73 -4.16
CA TYR A 108 32.54 -6.94 -5.62
C TYR A 108 33.61 -6.17 -6.41
N PRO A 109 34.06 -6.65 -7.59
CA PRO A 109 34.94 -5.87 -8.45
C PRO A 109 34.20 -4.74 -9.16
N LEU A 110 34.95 -3.76 -9.66
CA LEU A 110 34.41 -2.70 -10.53
C LEU A 110 33.91 -3.30 -11.86
N ARG A 111 32.72 -2.90 -12.31
CA ARG A 111 32.11 -3.42 -13.53
C ARG A 111 32.80 -2.82 -14.77
N GLN A 112 33.35 -3.70 -15.62
CA GLN A 112 34.07 -3.30 -16.83
C GLN A 112 33.16 -2.71 -17.92
N ASP A 113 31.88 -3.10 -17.95
CA ASP A 113 30.86 -2.57 -18.88
C ASP A 113 30.08 -1.35 -18.34
N ARG A 114 30.42 -0.80 -17.15
CA ARG A 114 29.60 0.19 -16.42
C ARG A 114 29.15 1.40 -17.27
N ASP A 115 30.05 1.94 -18.10
CA ASP A 115 29.80 3.17 -18.87
C ASP A 115 28.84 2.92 -20.05
N ARG A 116 28.59 1.65 -20.38
CA ARG A 116 27.58 1.18 -21.34
C ARG A 116 26.40 0.46 -20.66
N LYS A 117 26.40 0.35 -19.33
CA LYS A 117 25.43 -0.45 -18.59
C LYS A 117 24.12 0.32 -18.42
N GLN A 118 23.13 -0.03 -19.23
CA GLN A 118 21.81 0.57 -19.11
C GLN A 118 21.11 0.09 -17.84
N VAL A 119 20.42 1.01 -17.16
CA VAL A 119 19.51 0.74 -16.06
C VAL A 119 18.10 1.15 -16.48
N TRP A 120 17.16 0.22 -16.39
CA TRP A 120 15.76 0.43 -16.71
C TRP A 120 14.93 0.26 -15.44
N ASP A 121 14.09 1.23 -15.15
CA ASP A 121 13.10 1.16 -14.07
C ASP A 121 11.78 0.62 -14.63
N ALA A 122 11.11 -0.29 -13.93
CA ALA A 122 9.84 -0.86 -14.37
C ALA A 122 8.85 -0.97 -13.20
N VAL A 123 7.65 -0.40 -13.38
CA VAL A 123 6.60 -0.32 -12.35
C VAL A 123 5.19 -0.51 -12.89
N LEU A 124 4.29 -1.02 -12.03
CA LEU A 124 2.85 -1.12 -12.28
C LEU A 124 2.14 0.01 -11.52
N LEU A 125 1.35 0.83 -12.21
CA LEU A 125 0.66 1.98 -11.62
C LEU A 125 -0.85 1.75 -11.49
N SER A 126 -1.41 2.12 -10.33
CA SER A 126 -2.86 2.18 -10.13
C SER A 126 -3.38 3.62 -10.02
N THR A 127 -2.87 4.37 -9.04
CA THR A 127 -3.28 5.75 -8.68
C THR A 127 -2.10 6.63 -8.23
N GLU A 128 -0.94 6.03 -7.96
CA GLU A 128 0.20 6.55 -7.21
C GLU A 128 1.04 7.65 -7.93
N LEU A 129 0.41 8.57 -8.68
CA LEU A 129 1.11 9.58 -9.51
C LEU A 129 2.10 10.45 -8.73
N ASP A 130 1.82 10.76 -7.46
CA ASP A 130 2.69 11.56 -6.62
C ASP A 130 3.98 10.81 -6.25
N LEU A 131 3.87 9.52 -5.90
CA LEU A 131 5.02 8.65 -5.62
C LEU A 131 5.80 8.34 -6.91
N LEU A 132 5.12 8.16 -8.04
CA LEU A 132 5.76 8.00 -9.35
C LEU A 132 6.57 9.23 -9.75
N GLU A 133 6.08 10.45 -9.48
CA GLU A 133 6.83 11.68 -9.72
C GLU A 133 8.07 11.80 -8.82
N ILE A 134 7.94 11.46 -7.53
CA ILE A 134 9.08 11.42 -6.60
C ILE A 134 10.13 10.40 -7.07
N ARG A 135 9.69 9.18 -7.40
CA ARG A 135 10.54 8.10 -7.93
C ARG A 135 11.29 8.52 -9.20
N MET A 136 10.59 9.10 -10.19
CA MET A 136 11.21 9.53 -11.44
C MET A 136 12.25 10.63 -11.21
N ASN A 137 12.02 11.57 -10.30
CA ASN A 137 13.02 12.60 -9.97
C ASN A 137 14.24 12.06 -9.22
N GLU A 138 14.06 11.09 -8.31
CA GLU A 138 15.16 10.41 -7.59
C GLU A 138 16.04 9.58 -8.55
N LEU A 139 15.42 8.90 -9.52
CA LEU A 139 16.11 7.97 -10.43
C LEU A 139 16.59 8.60 -11.75
N ASP A 140 16.17 9.83 -12.12
CA ASP A 140 16.48 10.44 -13.42
C ASP A 140 17.98 10.53 -13.74
N ALA A 141 18.84 10.73 -12.74
CA ALA A 141 20.28 10.83 -12.95
C ALA A 141 20.95 9.49 -13.31
N VAL A 142 20.29 8.36 -13.04
CA VAL A 142 20.91 7.01 -13.08
C VAL A 142 20.17 6.00 -13.95
N VAL A 143 18.87 6.23 -14.21
CA VAL A 143 17.99 5.42 -15.06
C VAL A 143 17.94 5.97 -16.49
N ASP A 144 18.18 5.06 -17.44
CA ASP A 144 18.16 5.31 -18.89
C ASP A 144 16.74 5.21 -19.48
N ARG A 145 15.83 4.46 -18.84
CA ARG A 145 14.45 4.23 -19.32
C ARG A 145 13.47 3.90 -18.18
N PHE A 146 12.27 4.47 -18.22
CA PHE A 146 11.16 4.18 -17.30
C PHE A 146 10.05 3.41 -18.03
N PHE A 147 9.79 2.17 -17.64
CA PHE A 147 8.66 1.37 -18.11
C PHE A 147 7.48 1.49 -17.14
N VAL A 148 6.33 1.96 -17.65
CA VAL A 148 5.12 2.14 -16.85
C VAL A 148 3.97 1.38 -17.50
N ILE A 149 3.39 0.42 -16.77
CA ILE A 149 2.10 -0.17 -17.14
C ILE A 149 1.01 0.30 -16.21
N GLU A 150 -0.04 0.84 -16.82
CA GLU A 150 -1.29 1.23 -16.18
C GLU A 150 -2.41 0.30 -16.66
N SER A 151 -3.41 0.08 -15.82
CA SER A 151 -4.66 -0.62 -16.17
C SER A 151 -5.86 0.34 -16.07
N ASP A 152 -6.92 0.09 -16.83
CA ASP A 152 -8.23 0.78 -16.68
C ASP A 152 -9.10 0.17 -15.57
N ARG A 153 -8.61 -0.88 -14.90
CA ARG A 153 -9.23 -1.51 -13.72
C ARG A 153 -8.23 -1.80 -12.61
N THR A 154 -8.74 -1.90 -11.38
CA THR A 154 -8.04 -2.48 -10.23
C THR A 154 -7.91 -4.01 -10.38
N PHE A 155 -7.07 -4.67 -9.56
CA PHE A 155 -6.97 -6.15 -9.56
C PHE A 155 -8.27 -6.83 -9.11
N THR A 156 -9.13 -6.15 -8.34
CA THR A 156 -10.50 -6.58 -8.02
C THR A 156 -11.55 -6.28 -9.12
N GLY A 157 -11.14 -5.76 -10.28
CA GLY A 157 -12.00 -5.51 -11.44
C GLY A 157 -12.79 -4.20 -11.44
N ILE A 158 -12.65 -3.35 -10.42
CA ILE A 158 -13.30 -2.04 -10.32
C ILE A 158 -12.73 -1.11 -11.41
N PRO A 159 -13.56 -0.47 -12.26
CA PRO A 159 -13.11 0.52 -13.23
C PRO A 159 -12.41 1.72 -12.56
N LYS A 160 -11.35 2.23 -13.18
CA LYS A 160 -10.65 3.45 -12.75
C LYS A 160 -10.17 4.29 -13.94
N PRO A 161 -9.96 5.61 -13.77
CA PRO A 161 -9.29 6.43 -14.77
C PRO A 161 -7.87 5.96 -15.14
N THR A 162 -7.43 6.36 -16.33
CA THR A 162 -6.05 6.22 -16.81
C THR A 162 -5.21 7.44 -16.42
N TYR A 163 -5.05 7.62 -15.12
CA TYR A 163 -4.36 8.74 -14.47
C TYR A 163 -3.02 9.13 -15.11
N PHE A 164 -2.18 8.17 -15.50
CA PHE A 164 -0.88 8.48 -16.12
C PHE A 164 -0.98 8.77 -17.61
N LYS A 165 -1.84 8.07 -18.35
CA LYS A 165 -2.18 8.45 -19.74
C LYS A 165 -2.62 9.91 -19.83
N ASP A 166 -3.45 10.34 -18.88
CA ASP A 166 -3.95 11.70 -18.81
C ASP A 166 -2.83 12.66 -18.37
N ALA A 167 -2.03 12.29 -17.36
CA ALA A 167 -0.91 13.09 -16.89
C ALA A 167 0.23 13.28 -17.91
N LEU A 168 0.42 12.34 -18.85
CA LEU A 168 1.37 12.46 -19.97
C LEU A 168 1.01 13.61 -20.94
N SER A 169 -0.24 14.07 -20.96
CA SER A 169 -0.64 15.28 -21.71
C SER A 169 -0.25 16.60 -21.01
N THR A 170 0.26 16.52 -19.77
CA THR A 170 0.59 17.68 -18.93
C THR A 170 2.10 17.85 -18.76
N PRO A 171 2.58 19.04 -18.35
CA PRO A 171 4.01 19.25 -18.05
C PRO A 171 4.59 18.35 -16.94
N ARG A 172 3.75 17.67 -16.15
CA ARG A 172 4.12 16.92 -14.94
C ARG A 172 5.26 15.92 -15.14
N PHE A 173 5.24 15.19 -16.25
CA PHE A 173 6.24 14.18 -16.59
C PHE A 173 7.09 14.54 -17.82
N ALA A 174 6.96 15.76 -18.34
CA ALA A 174 7.59 16.19 -19.60
C ALA A 174 9.13 16.07 -19.57
N ARG A 175 9.77 16.27 -18.41
CA ARG A 175 11.21 16.06 -18.20
C ARG A 175 11.67 14.65 -18.58
N PHE A 176 10.83 13.64 -18.37
CA PHE A 176 11.16 12.23 -18.57
C PHE A 176 10.61 11.66 -19.89
N ALA A 177 9.97 12.49 -20.73
CA ALA A 177 9.21 12.01 -21.90
C ALA A 177 10.05 11.19 -22.89
N SER A 178 11.34 11.49 -23.07
CA SER A 178 12.27 10.72 -23.90
C SER A 178 12.67 9.36 -23.30
N LYS A 179 12.52 9.19 -21.99
CA LYS A 179 12.82 7.96 -21.23
C LYS A 179 11.60 7.08 -20.98
N ILE A 180 10.38 7.60 -21.11
CA ILE A 180 9.16 6.83 -20.78
C ILE A 180 8.80 5.85 -21.91
N THR A 181 8.62 4.59 -21.53
CA THR A 181 7.95 3.54 -22.32
C THR A 181 6.65 3.18 -21.61
N TYR A 182 5.52 3.71 -22.09
CA TYR A 182 4.20 3.48 -21.51
C TYR A 182 3.42 2.40 -22.27
N ALA A 183 2.64 1.59 -21.54
CA ALA A 183 1.56 0.80 -22.13
C ALA A 183 0.32 0.76 -21.23
N LEU A 184 -0.86 0.84 -21.86
CA LEU A 184 -2.14 0.57 -21.22
C LEU A 184 -2.46 -0.93 -21.34
N HIS A 185 -2.61 -1.60 -20.20
CA HIS A 185 -3.07 -2.97 -20.10
C HIS A 185 -4.61 -2.97 -19.95
N PRO A 186 -5.38 -3.67 -20.82
CA PRO A 186 -6.83 -3.76 -20.67
C PRO A 186 -7.17 -4.67 -19.49
N GLY A 187 -7.67 -4.06 -18.41
CA GLY A 187 -8.01 -4.76 -17.18
C GLY A 187 -9.30 -5.57 -17.31
N ARG A 188 -9.40 -6.65 -16.53
CA ARG A 188 -10.59 -7.52 -16.47
C ARG A 188 -11.15 -7.59 -15.05
N VAL A 189 -12.36 -8.14 -14.94
CA VAL A 189 -12.92 -8.55 -13.65
C VAL A 189 -12.41 -9.97 -13.32
N PRO A 190 -12.04 -10.27 -12.07
CA PRO A 190 -11.82 -11.64 -11.63
C PRO A 190 -13.05 -12.52 -11.83
N LYS A 191 -12.85 -13.79 -12.16
CA LYS A 191 -13.91 -14.82 -12.16
C LYS A 191 -14.34 -15.09 -10.71
N GLN A 192 -15.49 -15.74 -10.53
CA GLN A 192 -15.95 -16.14 -9.20
C GLN A 192 -14.90 -17.01 -8.50
N ALA A 193 -14.52 -16.61 -7.27
CA ALA A 193 -13.46 -17.22 -6.46
C ALA A 193 -12.03 -17.21 -7.08
N GLU A 194 -11.78 -16.44 -8.14
CA GLU A 194 -10.43 -16.19 -8.65
C GLU A 194 -9.73 -15.13 -7.76
N SER A 195 -8.46 -15.38 -7.43
CA SER A 195 -7.67 -14.46 -6.62
C SER A 195 -7.29 -13.20 -7.41
N PRO A 196 -7.41 -11.98 -6.86
CA PRO A 196 -6.89 -10.76 -7.46
C PRO A 196 -5.40 -10.83 -7.85
N PHE A 197 -4.61 -11.64 -7.15
CA PHE A 197 -3.20 -11.91 -7.47
C PHE A 197 -3.00 -12.53 -8.87
N GLU A 198 -3.99 -13.23 -9.44
CA GLU A 198 -3.89 -13.73 -10.82
C GLU A 198 -4.06 -12.59 -11.85
N VAL A 199 -4.86 -11.56 -11.57
CA VAL A 199 -4.97 -10.35 -12.41
C VAL A 199 -3.71 -9.49 -12.28
N GLU A 200 -3.15 -9.37 -11.08
CA GLU A 200 -1.84 -8.73 -10.87
C GLU A 200 -0.73 -9.43 -11.68
N LYS A 201 -0.68 -10.77 -11.62
CA LYS A 201 0.24 -11.64 -12.35
C LYS A 201 0.10 -11.52 -13.87
N GLU A 202 -1.12 -11.33 -14.39
CA GLU A 202 -1.35 -10.98 -15.81
C GLU A 202 -0.74 -9.61 -16.17
N GLN A 203 -0.90 -8.59 -15.33
CA GLN A 203 -0.30 -7.26 -15.56
C GLN A 203 1.24 -7.27 -15.42
N ARG A 204 1.80 -8.06 -14.48
CA ARG A 204 3.25 -8.33 -14.38
C ARG A 204 3.75 -9.14 -15.60
N GLY A 205 2.92 -10.02 -16.16
CA GLY A 205 3.14 -10.67 -17.46
C GLY A 205 3.20 -9.66 -18.63
N ALA A 206 2.29 -8.68 -18.66
CA ALA A 206 2.32 -7.61 -19.65
C ALA A 206 3.61 -6.76 -19.56
N MET A 207 4.14 -6.50 -18.36
CA MET A 207 5.42 -5.80 -18.17
C MET A 207 6.59 -6.61 -18.75
N THR A 208 6.58 -7.92 -18.55
CA THR A 208 7.57 -8.83 -19.16
C THR A 208 7.55 -8.74 -20.70
N LEU A 209 6.37 -8.66 -21.31
CA LEU A 209 6.22 -8.51 -22.76
C LEU A 209 6.68 -7.13 -23.25
N LEU A 210 6.35 -6.06 -22.52
CA LEU A 210 6.76 -4.69 -22.87
C LEU A 210 8.29 -4.53 -22.89
N ILE A 211 8.97 -5.06 -21.87
CA ILE A 211 10.43 -5.06 -21.76
C ILE A 211 11.07 -5.90 -22.89
N ARG A 212 10.55 -7.11 -23.15
CA ARG A 212 11.04 -7.98 -24.23
C ARG A 212 10.84 -7.35 -25.62
N ASN A 213 9.69 -6.76 -25.88
CA ASN A 213 9.41 -6.08 -27.15
C ASN A 213 10.36 -4.89 -27.36
N HIS A 214 10.69 -4.13 -26.30
CA HIS A 214 11.67 -3.05 -26.38
C HIS A 214 13.09 -3.56 -26.68
N ILE A 215 13.50 -4.70 -26.09
CA ILE A 215 14.77 -5.36 -26.42
C ILE A 215 14.79 -5.82 -27.88
N SER A 216 13.73 -6.47 -28.36
CA SER A 216 13.64 -6.96 -29.75
C SER A 216 13.52 -5.85 -30.80
N ALA A 217 13.06 -4.65 -30.42
CA ALA A 217 13.04 -3.47 -31.29
C ALA A 217 14.35 -2.66 -31.26
N SER A 218 15.31 -3.00 -30.39
CA SER A 218 16.61 -2.33 -30.32
C SER A 218 17.50 -2.73 -31.50
N PRO A 219 18.07 -1.76 -32.26
CA PRO A 219 19.08 -2.06 -33.28
C PRO A 219 20.44 -2.47 -32.68
N LEU A 220 20.64 -2.26 -31.37
CA LEU A 220 21.76 -2.79 -30.61
C LEU A 220 21.41 -4.18 -30.06
N PRO A 221 22.25 -5.22 -30.22
CA PRO A 221 21.98 -6.57 -29.75
C PRO A 221 22.18 -6.69 -28.22
N LEU A 222 21.21 -6.19 -27.45
CA LEU A 222 21.20 -6.20 -25.97
C LEU A 222 21.05 -7.59 -25.34
N ALA A 223 20.91 -8.64 -26.15
CA ALA A 223 20.64 -10.00 -25.70
C ALA A 223 21.91 -10.86 -25.68
N GLY A 224 22.47 -11.10 -24.49
CA GLY A 224 23.41 -12.20 -24.24
C GLY A 224 24.91 -11.87 -24.25
N SER A 225 25.32 -10.60 -24.40
CA SER A 225 26.73 -10.20 -24.28
C SER A 225 26.89 -8.74 -23.84
N ALA A 226 27.55 -8.51 -22.70
CA ALA A 226 28.10 -7.23 -22.20
C ALA A 226 27.20 -5.97 -22.29
N SER A 227 25.89 -6.15 -22.45
CA SER A 227 24.92 -5.09 -22.75
C SER A 227 23.50 -5.42 -22.28
N SER A 228 23.29 -6.58 -21.64
CA SER A 228 22.06 -6.87 -20.88
C SER A 228 21.80 -5.73 -19.89
N PRO A 229 20.61 -5.10 -19.91
CA PRO A 229 20.28 -4.00 -19.01
C PRO A 229 20.04 -4.53 -17.60
N LEU A 230 20.27 -3.66 -16.61
CA LEU A 230 19.83 -3.87 -15.24
C LEU A 230 18.37 -3.40 -15.14
N VAL A 231 17.43 -4.31 -14.92
CA VAL A 231 16.00 -4.01 -14.77
C VAL A 231 15.65 -3.98 -13.29
N ILE A 232 15.23 -2.82 -12.79
CA ILE A 232 14.61 -2.65 -11.48
C ILE A 232 13.16 -3.12 -11.58
N MET A 233 12.73 -3.95 -10.63
CA MET A 233 11.35 -4.44 -10.50
C MET A 233 10.88 -4.14 -9.08
N SER A 234 9.87 -3.29 -8.95
CA SER A 234 9.26 -2.96 -7.65
C SER A 234 7.84 -2.45 -7.87
N ASP A 235 7.10 -2.25 -6.79
CA ASP A 235 5.86 -1.47 -6.87
C ASP A 235 6.17 0.04 -6.75
N VAL A 236 5.21 0.92 -7.05
CA VAL A 236 5.47 2.38 -7.18
C VAL A 236 5.84 3.03 -5.84
N ASP A 237 5.29 2.52 -4.73
CA ASP A 237 5.62 2.94 -3.38
C ASP A 237 7.00 2.47 -2.88
N GLU A 238 7.66 1.53 -3.58
CA GLU A 238 9.00 1.01 -3.28
C GLU A 238 10.10 1.77 -4.05
N ILE A 239 10.50 2.94 -3.59
CA ILE A 239 11.42 3.87 -4.26
C ILE A 239 12.88 3.52 -3.90
N PRO A 240 13.71 3.02 -4.84
CA PRO A 240 15.15 2.87 -4.61
C PRO A 240 15.84 4.23 -4.57
N SER A 241 16.95 4.34 -3.83
CA SER A 241 17.77 5.56 -3.87
C SER A 241 18.59 5.65 -5.16
N GLY A 242 18.79 6.87 -5.67
CA GLY A 242 19.63 7.09 -6.85
C GLY A 242 21.09 6.66 -6.62
N HIS A 243 21.60 6.78 -5.41
CA HIS A 243 22.97 6.39 -5.07
C HIS A 243 23.15 4.86 -5.03
N THR A 244 22.18 4.11 -4.51
CA THR A 244 22.17 2.64 -4.55
C THR A 244 22.16 2.14 -5.99
N ILE A 245 21.31 2.70 -6.84
CA ILE A 245 21.23 2.32 -8.25
C ILE A 245 22.54 2.67 -9.00
N ASN A 246 23.18 3.80 -8.70
CA ASN A 246 24.51 4.14 -9.24
C ASN A 246 25.59 3.12 -8.83
N LEU A 247 25.57 2.67 -7.57
CA LEU A 247 26.49 1.66 -7.05
C LEU A 247 26.28 0.30 -7.76
N ILE A 248 25.03 -0.13 -7.93
CA ILE A 248 24.69 -1.40 -8.63
C ILE A 248 25.03 -1.35 -10.12
N LYS A 249 24.84 -0.20 -10.79
CA LYS A 249 25.30 0.06 -12.17
C LYS A 249 26.82 -0.07 -12.30
N SER A 250 27.56 0.41 -11.29
CA SER A 250 29.02 0.56 -11.33
C SER A 250 29.81 -0.67 -10.85
N CYS A 251 29.25 -1.50 -9.98
CA CYS A 251 29.91 -2.68 -9.43
C CYS A 251 29.34 -3.99 -9.99
N ALA A 252 30.15 -5.05 -9.98
CA ALA A 252 29.77 -6.38 -10.46
C ALA A 252 29.02 -7.19 -9.37
N PHE A 253 27.91 -6.65 -8.87
CA PHE A 253 26.96 -7.37 -8.02
C PHE A 253 26.38 -8.61 -8.74
N PRO A 254 25.77 -9.56 -8.00
CA PRO A 254 25.11 -10.72 -8.60
C PRO A 254 24.03 -10.33 -9.61
N SER A 255 23.77 -11.19 -10.60
CA SER A 255 22.78 -10.96 -11.67
C SER A 255 21.33 -10.86 -11.18
N VAL A 256 21.06 -11.19 -9.92
CA VAL A 256 19.80 -10.95 -9.21
C VAL A 256 20.13 -10.47 -7.81
N LEU A 257 19.61 -9.30 -7.44
CA LEU A 257 19.86 -8.64 -6.15
C LEU A 257 18.56 -8.02 -5.63
N HIS A 258 18.14 -8.39 -4.41
CA HIS A 258 17.06 -7.69 -3.71
C HIS A 258 17.54 -6.38 -3.09
N LEU A 259 16.63 -5.44 -2.87
CA LEU A 259 16.86 -4.14 -2.25
C LEU A 259 16.11 -4.06 -0.93
N GLN A 260 16.82 -3.91 0.19
CA GLN A 260 16.18 -3.71 1.49
C GLN A 260 15.77 -2.24 1.62
N LEU A 261 14.47 -1.97 1.66
CA LEU A 261 13.94 -0.61 1.77
C LEU A 261 13.45 -0.35 3.20
N GLN A 262 13.61 0.88 3.68
CA GLN A 262 13.00 1.32 4.93
C GLN A 262 11.48 1.45 4.72
N ASN A 263 10.70 0.68 5.47
CA ASN A 263 9.24 0.75 5.41
C ASN A 263 8.72 2.01 6.12
N TYR A 264 7.72 2.62 5.51
CA TYR A 264 6.91 3.71 6.05
C TYR A 264 5.42 3.47 5.74
N VAL A 265 4.52 3.99 6.57
CA VAL A 265 3.07 3.96 6.31
C VAL A 265 2.46 5.36 6.27
N TYR A 266 1.65 5.64 5.25
CA TYR A 266 0.84 6.86 5.07
C TYR A 266 1.62 8.17 4.80
N SER A 267 2.86 8.25 5.28
CA SER A 267 3.84 9.34 5.13
C SER A 267 5.20 8.88 5.68
N PHE A 268 6.27 9.64 5.44
CA PHE A 268 7.57 9.42 6.08
C PHE A 268 7.59 9.73 7.60
N GLU A 269 6.44 10.11 8.18
CA GLU A 269 6.26 10.25 9.62
C GLU A 269 6.24 8.89 10.34
N TRP A 270 5.79 7.80 9.71
CA TRP A 270 5.57 6.52 10.41
C TRP A 270 6.47 5.38 9.88
N PRO A 271 7.73 5.27 10.33
CA PRO A 271 8.60 4.17 9.96
C PRO A 271 8.13 2.84 10.59
N SER A 272 8.13 1.76 9.81
CA SER A 272 7.67 0.42 10.21
C SER A 272 8.69 -0.69 9.93
N GLY A 273 9.97 -0.36 10.10
CA GLY A 273 11.10 -1.30 10.05
C GLY A 273 11.72 -1.50 8.67
N TRP A 274 12.41 -2.63 8.47
CA TRP A 274 13.23 -2.93 7.29
C TRP A 274 12.73 -4.18 6.54
N GLY A 275 11.40 -4.36 6.51
CA GLY A 275 10.72 -5.56 6.04
C GLY A 275 10.40 -5.59 4.54
N SER A 276 10.56 -4.47 3.79
CA SER A 276 10.54 -4.55 2.33
C SER A 276 11.91 -5.01 1.82
N TRP A 277 11.84 -6.06 1.02
CA TRP A 277 12.96 -6.65 0.30
C TRP A 277 12.55 -7.05 -1.13
N ARG A 278 11.27 -6.90 -1.51
CA ARG A 278 10.69 -7.47 -2.75
C ARG A 278 11.01 -6.64 -4.00
N ALA A 279 11.36 -5.37 -3.82
CA ALA A 279 12.05 -4.57 -4.81
C ALA A 279 13.41 -5.20 -5.15
N GLN A 280 13.71 -5.37 -6.44
CA GLN A 280 14.89 -6.12 -6.89
C GLN A 280 15.44 -5.64 -8.22
N VAL A 281 16.73 -5.84 -8.44
CA VAL A 281 17.43 -5.54 -9.70
C VAL A 281 17.92 -6.84 -10.33
N HIS A 282 17.58 -7.07 -11.60
CA HIS A 282 18.04 -8.23 -12.38
C HIS A 282 18.86 -7.75 -13.58
N GLU A 283 19.99 -8.41 -13.84
CA GLU A 283 20.63 -8.36 -15.16
C GLU A 283 19.78 -9.18 -16.14
N TRP A 284 19.09 -8.49 -17.06
CA TRP A 284 17.99 -9.08 -17.80
C TRP A 284 18.46 -10.02 -18.93
N THR A 285 17.84 -11.19 -18.99
CA THR A 285 18.15 -12.28 -19.93
C THR A 285 16.88 -12.78 -20.63
N SER A 286 17.03 -13.69 -21.60
CA SER A 286 15.89 -14.39 -22.22
C SER A 286 15.06 -15.23 -21.24
N ARG A 287 15.61 -15.59 -20.07
CA ARG A 287 14.91 -16.31 -19.00
C ARG A 287 14.23 -15.38 -18.00
N SER A 288 14.56 -14.09 -17.98
CA SER A 288 14.01 -13.12 -17.04
C SER A 288 12.54 -12.82 -17.32
N PHE A 289 11.77 -12.63 -16.25
CA PHE A 289 10.38 -12.18 -16.26
C PHE A 289 10.17 -11.22 -15.09
N TYR A 290 9.21 -10.31 -15.23
CA TYR A 290 8.91 -9.30 -14.23
C TYR A 290 8.17 -9.93 -13.04
N MET A 291 8.73 -9.81 -11.83
CA MET A 291 8.19 -10.44 -10.62
C MET A 291 8.42 -9.60 -9.36
N HIS A 292 7.59 -9.83 -8.33
CA HIS A 292 7.67 -9.17 -7.03
C HIS A 292 7.62 -10.24 -5.92
N SER A 293 8.60 -11.15 -5.99
CA SER A 293 8.74 -12.32 -5.12
C SER A 293 10.21 -12.72 -5.02
N LYS A 294 10.54 -13.61 -4.08
CA LYS A 294 11.93 -13.96 -3.76
C LYS A 294 12.62 -14.73 -4.90
N ALA A 295 13.56 -14.06 -5.57
CA ALA A 295 14.38 -14.66 -6.63
C ALA A 295 15.82 -15.05 -6.21
N THR A 296 16.27 -14.63 -5.02
CA THR A 296 17.62 -14.92 -4.47
C THR A 296 17.62 -14.83 -2.94
N GLU A 297 18.68 -15.33 -2.30
CA GLU A 297 18.96 -15.14 -0.86
C GLU A 297 19.77 -13.87 -0.55
N VAL A 298 20.19 -13.12 -1.57
CA VAL A 298 21.04 -11.92 -1.43
C VAL A 298 20.23 -10.63 -1.51
N VAL A 299 20.41 -9.74 -0.52
CA VAL A 299 19.80 -8.41 -0.46
C VAL A 299 20.85 -7.36 -0.10
N LEU A 300 20.78 -6.18 -0.71
CA LEU A 300 21.58 -5.02 -0.31
C LEU A 300 20.84 -4.25 0.79
N ALA A 301 21.51 -3.93 1.90
CA ALA A 301 20.95 -3.13 2.98
C ALA A 301 20.57 -1.70 2.50
N ASP A 302 19.73 -1.02 3.28
CA ASP A 302 19.43 0.42 3.21
C ASP A 302 19.48 1.02 1.79
N SER A 303 18.57 0.57 0.95
CA SER A 303 18.59 0.78 -0.51
C SER A 303 17.53 1.78 -1.01
N GLY A 304 16.82 2.45 -0.10
CA GLY A 304 15.73 3.37 -0.39
C GLY A 304 14.53 3.20 0.55
N TRP A 305 13.34 3.59 0.11
CA TRP A 305 12.15 3.77 0.95
C TRP A 305 10.94 3.05 0.36
N HIS A 306 10.17 2.36 1.20
CA HIS A 306 8.88 1.78 0.84
C HIS A 306 7.75 2.52 1.58
N CYS A 307 7.04 3.42 0.90
CA CYS A 307 6.04 4.31 1.49
C CYS A 307 4.62 3.79 1.24
N SER A 308 4.21 2.76 1.97
CA SER A 308 2.93 2.09 1.75
C SER A 308 1.74 2.99 2.12
N PHE A 309 0.70 3.02 1.28
CA PHE A 309 -0.47 3.89 1.43
C PHE A 309 -0.15 5.40 1.55
N CYS A 310 0.99 5.87 1.03
CA CYS A 310 1.43 7.26 1.12
C CYS A 310 0.70 8.22 0.15
N PHE A 311 -0.62 8.36 0.32
CA PHE A 311 -1.53 9.08 -0.57
C PHE A 311 -1.89 10.51 -0.11
N ARG A 312 -2.27 11.35 -1.08
CA ARG A 312 -2.63 12.77 -0.89
C ARG A 312 -4.05 12.97 -0.35
N THR A 313 -4.99 12.09 -0.70
CA THR A 313 -6.42 12.21 -0.38
C THR A 313 -6.99 10.90 0.15
N ILE A 314 -8.03 10.98 0.99
CA ILE A 314 -8.69 9.82 1.62
C ILE A 314 -9.32 8.88 0.57
N GLU A 315 -9.74 9.42 -0.57
CA GLU A 315 -10.28 8.68 -1.71
C GLU A 315 -9.28 7.64 -2.25
N GLU A 316 -8.00 7.99 -2.37
CA GLU A 316 -6.94 7.07 -2.82
C GLU A 316 -6.73 5.89 -1.83
N PHE A 317 -6.83 6.12 -0.52
CA PHE A 317 -6.79 5.04 0.48
C PHE A 317 -7.94 4.05 0.26
N VAL A 318 -9.18 4.55 0.14
CA VAL A 318 -10.37 3.72 -0.12
C VAL A 318 -10.21 2.96 -1.45
N THR A 319 -9.63 3.58 -2.48
CA THR A 319 -9.33 2.93 -3.75
C THR A 319 -8.27 1.83 -3.63
N LYS A 320 -7.14 2.03 -2.93
CA LYS A 320 -6.15 0.96 -2.73
C LYS A 320 -6.73 -0.18 -1.88
N MET A 321 -7.40 0.13 -0.76
CA MET A 321 -8.04 -0.88 0.12
C MET A 321 -9.05 -1.76 -0.63
N ARG A 322 -9.86 -1.20 -1.55
CA ARG A 322 -10.81 -1.96 -2.37
C ARG A 322 -10.21 -2.60 -3.62
N GLY A 323 -9.08 -2.08 -4.10
CA GLY A 323 -8.58 -2.33 -5.46
C GLY A 323 -7.41 -3.31 -5.56
N TYR A 324 -6.51 -3.31 -4.58
CA TYR A 324 -5.28 -4.09 -4.63
C TYR A 324 -5.46 -5.56 -4.22
N SER A 325 -4.42 -6.37 -4.37
CA SER A 325 -4.51 -7.83 -4.28
C SER A 325 -4.90 -8.36 -2.88
N HIS A 326 -4.68 -7.55 -1.85
CA HIS A 326 -5.06 -7.81 -0.45
C HIS A 326 -6.39 -7.12 -0.03
N ALA A 327 -7.29 -6.85 -0.97
CA ALA A 327 -8.61 -6.27 -0.65
C ALA A 327 -9.47 -7.17 0.27
N ASP A 328 -9.10 -8.44 0.44
CA ASP A 328 -9.68 -9.36 1.42
C ASP A 328 -9.53 -8.86 2.87
N ARG A 329 -8.47 -8.08 3.16
CA ARG A 329 -8.17 -7.52 4.49
C ARG A 329 -9.28 -6.62 5.05
N ILE A 330 -10.22 -6.15 4.21
CA ILE A 330 -11.44 -5.47 4.66
C ILE A 330 -12.31 -6.40 5.53
N GLY A 331 -12.29 -7.72 5.31
CA GLY A 331 -12.94 -8.71 6.18
C GLY A 331 -14.46 -8.54 6.35
N GLY A 332 -15.11 -7.77 5.48
CA GLY A 332 -16.51 -7.35 5.61
C GLY A 332 -16.76 -6.12 6.52
N ASP A 333 -15.75 -5.61 7.25
CA ASP A 333 -15.92 -4.39 8.05
C ASP A 333 -15.86 -3.14 7.17
N LEU A 334 -17.00 -2.79 6.56
CA LEU A 334 -17.11 -1.58 5.74
C LEU A 334 -16.81 -0.28 6.50
N LYS A 335 -16.80 -0.30 7.85
CA LYS A 335 -16.39 0.84 8.67
C LYS A 335 -14.91 1.17 8.51
N LEU A 336 -14.08 0.24 8.02
CA LEU A 336 -12.67 0.50 7.66
C LEU A 336 -12.54 1.59 6.59
N LEU A 337 -13.60 1.80 5.80
CA LEU A 337 -13.64 2.71 4.67
C LEU A 337 -14.27 4.08 5.02
N GLU A 338 -14.62 4.32 6.28
CA GLU A 338 -15.17 5.60 6.74
C GLU A 338 -14.08 6.70 6.70
N PRO A 339 -14.28 7.81 5.97
CA PRO A 339 -13.23 8.82 5.78
C PRO A 339 -12.66 9.39 7.08
N LYS A 340 -13.50 9.55 8.11
CA LYS A 340 -13.08 9.99 9.44
C LYS A 340 -12.17 8.96 10.12
N ARG A 341 -12.52 7.66 10.08
CA ARG A 341 -11.70 6.59 10.65
C ARG A 341 -10.34 6.52 9.96
N ILE A 342 -10.31 6.59 8.62
CA ILE A 342 -9.06 6.63 7.85
C ILE A 342 -8.21 7.83 8.30
N GLN A 343 -8.79 9.02 8.41
CA GLN A 343 -8.08 10.22 8.87
C GLN A 343 -7.53 10.10 10.31
N GLU A 344 -8.24 9.45 11.22
CA GLU A 344 -7.79 9.19 12.60
C GLU A 344 -6.67 8.12 12.64
N THR A 345 -6.78 7.07 11.81
CA THR A 345 -5.74 6.03 11.70
C THR A 345 -4.42 6.58 11.14
N ILE A 346 -4.45 7.34 10.03
CA ILE A 346 -3.21 7.87 9.42
C ILE A 346 -2.52 8.94 10.26
N CYS A 347 -3.25 9.63 11.13
CA CYS A 347 -2.70 10.53 12.15
C CYS A 347 -2.27 9.82 13.44
N SER A 348 -2.36 8.50 13.52
CA SER A 348 -1.90 7.70 14.67
C SER A 348 -1.01 6.52 14.32
N GLY A 349 -0.61 6.37 13.04
CA GLY A 349 0.31 5.34 12.55
C GLY A 349 -0.21 3.90 12.58
N LYS A 350 -1.41 3.66 13.13
CA LYS A 350 -1.98 2.32 13.35
C LYS A 350 -2.32 1.62 12.04
N ASP A 351 -2.45 0.29 12.07
CA ASP A 351 -2.83 -0.49 10.89
C ASP A 351 -4.21 -0.10 10.34
N ILE A 352 -4.30 0.08 9.01
CA ILE A 352 -5.50 0.55 8.31
C ILE A 352 -6.62 -0.49 8.23
N PHE A 353 -6.29 -1.78 8.44
CA PHE A 353 -7.25 -2.89 8.49
C PHE A 353 -7.63 -3.28 9.94
N ASN A 354 -7.10 -2.59 10.95
CA ASN A 354 -7.23 -2.93 12.37
C ASN A 354 -6.74 -4.36 12.68
N MET A 355 -5.69 -4.80 11.98
CA MET A 355 -5.01 -6.07 12.20
C MET A 355 -3.83 -5.91 13.16
N LEU A 356 -3.37 -7.02 13.73
CA LEU A 356 -2.05 -7.08 14.36
C LEU A 356 -0.96 -7.00 13.28
N PRO A 357 0.26 -6.53 13.60
CA PRO A 357 1.34 -6.41 12.62
C PRO A 357 1.88 -7.78 12.17
N GLU A 358 2.43 -7.82 10.96
CA GLU A 358 3.13 -8.99 10.40
C GLU A 358 4.55 -9.08 11.00
N ALA A 359 4.62 -9.49 12.27
CA ALA A 359 5.84 -9.56 13.08
C ALA A 359 6.25 -11.00 13.41
N TYR A 360 7.55 -11.24 13.50
CA TYR A 360 8.17 -12.54 13.77
C TYR A 360 8.79 -12.64 15.17
N THR A 361 8.81 -11.54 15.93
CA THR A 361 9.13 -11.56 17.36
C THR A 361 8.11 -10.76 18.17
N TYR A 362 7.85 -11.14 19.42
CA TYR A 362 6.96 -10.35 20.28
C TYR A 362 7.49 -8.93 20.54
N LYS A 363 8.81 -8.73 20.56
CA LYS A 363 9.43 -7.40 20.64
C LYS A 363 8.98 -6.52 19.47
N GLU A 364 9.19 -7.00 18.25
CA GLU A 364 8.78 -6.33 17.01
C GLU A 364 7.26 -6.09 16.97
N MET A 365 6.45 -7.09 17.38
CA MET A 365 5.00 -6.98 17.43
C MET A 365 4.55 -5.83 18.35
N PHE A 366 5.09 -5.74 19.58
CA PHE A 366 4.74 -4.66 20.51
C PHE A 366 5.26 -3.28 20.07
N GLN A 367 6.38 -3.21 19.35
CA GLN A 367 6.86 -1.96 18.75
C GLN A 367 5.93 -1.49 17.62
N LEU A 368 5.56 -2.37 16.68
CA LEU A 368 4.67 -2.04 15.56
C LEU A 368 3.21 -1.79 15.98
N MET A 369 2.77 -2.34 17.12
CA MET A 369 1.46 -2.01 17.71
C MET A 369 1.40 -0.61 18.36
N ASN A 370 2.55 -0.02 18.67
CA ASN A 370 2.67 1.30 19.31
C ASN A 370 3.61 2.20 18.50
N PRO A 371 3.24 2.57 17.26
CA PRO A 371 4.10 3.33 16.37
C PRO A 371 4.40 4.72 16.92
N GLU A 372 5.67 5.13 16.86
CA GLU A 372 6.11 6.48 17.22
C GLU A 372 6.35 7.32 15.95
N PRO A 373 5.92 8.59 15.91
CA PRO A 373 6.15 9.45 14.75
C PRO A 373 7.61 9.92 14.70
N SER A 374 8.24 9.73 13.53
CA SER A 374 9.55 10.27 13.20
C SER A 374 9.57 11.78 13.32
N LYS A 375 10.56 12.29 14.06
CA LYS A 375 10.84 13.73 14.18
C LYS A 375 11.95 14.19 13.22
N SER A 376 12.31 13.34 12.26
CA SER A 376 13.41 13.54 11.32
C SER A 376 12.94 13.46 9.87
N GLY A 377 13.39 14.41 9.05
CA GLY A 377 13.36 14.36 7.58
C GLY A 377 14.72 14.09 6.95
N VAL A 378 15.73 13.71 7.74
CA VAL A 378 17.07 13.37 7.24
C VAL A 378 17.00 12.09 6.42
N GLY A 379 17.59 12.10 5.23
CA GLY A 379 17.63 10.93 4.35
C GLY A 379 16.32 10.64 3.63
N LEU A 380 15.37 11.59 3.53
CA LEU A 380 14.17 11.44 2.71
C LEU A 380 14.41 11.84 1.23
N PRO A 381 13.59 11.37 0.26
CA PRO A 381 13.77 11.67 -1.16
C PRO A 381 13.81 13.18 -1.44
N ARG A 382 14.85 13.63 -2.15
CA ARG A 382 15.15 15.05 -2.32
C ARG A 382 13.98 15.86 -2.90
N HIS A 383 13.28 15.30 -3.87
CA HIS A 383 12.13 15.93 -4.54
C HIS A 383 10.98 16.29 -3.58
N VAL A 384 10.80 15.52 -2.50
CA VAL A 384 9.77 15.75 -1.47
C VAL A 384 10.10 16.99 -0.64
N LEU A 385 11.38 17.16 -0.29
CA LEU A 385 11.87 18.27 0.51
C LEU A 385 11.88 19.58 -0.30
N GLU A 386 12.40 19.54 -1.54
CA GLU A 386 12.42 20.71 -2.44
C GLU A 386 11.02 21.19 -2.82
N HIS A 387 10.04 20.27 -2.87
CA HIS A 387 8.64 20.58 -3.19
C HIS A 387 7.70 20.33 -2.01
N ALA A 388 8.13 20.62 -0.77
CA ALA A 388 7.35 20.42 0.45
C ALA A 388 5.97 21.12 0.42
N GLY A 389 5.80 22.23 -0.31
CA GLY A 389 4.49 22.85 -0.53
C GLY A 389 3.49 21.99 -1.32
N ARG A 390 3.97 21.00 -2.09
CA ARG A 390 3.15 20.00 -2.80
C ARG A 390 3.10 18.66 -2.05
N PHE A 391 4.20 18.23 -1.43
CA PHE A 391 4.33 16.90 -0.84
C PHE A 391 4.39 16.88 0.71
N GLY A 392 4.14 18.00 1.38
CA GLY A 392 4.19 18.10 2.84
C GLY A 392 3.25 17.16 3.58
N TYR A 393 2.25 16.58 2.90
CA TYR A 393 1.42 15.51 3.43
C TYR A 393 2.21 14.19 3.71
N LEU A 394 3.39 14.04 3.10
CA LEU A 394 4.35 12.95 3.31
C LEU A 394 5.37 13.25 4.41
N LEU A 395 5.42 14.47 4.96
CA LEU A 395 6.41 14.86 5.96
C LEU A 395 5.82 14.84 7.38
N PRO A 396 6.67 14.75 8.43
CA PRO A 396 6.21 14.79 9.83
C PRO A 396 5.30 15.98 10.17
N GLY A 397 4.18 15.71 10.84
CA GLY A 397 3.10 16.67 11.11
C GLY A 397 2.12 16.84 9.94
N GLY A 398 2.35 16.15 8.83
CA GLY A 398 1.60 16.29 7.57
C GLY A 398 0.33 15.43 7.47
N CYS A 399 -0.10 14.74 8.54
CA CYS A 399 -1.12 13.68 8.48
C CYS A 399 -2.55 14.13 8.07
N ASP A 400 -2.88 15.42 8.18
CA ASP A 400 -4.22 15.97 7.85
C ASP A 400 -4.44 16.04 6.32
N ARG A 401 -5.27 15.14 5.79
CA ARG A 401 -5.68 15.06 4.38
C ARG A 401 -6.91 15.94 4.08
N SER A 402 -7.67 16.36 5.09
CA SER A 402 -8.92 17.13 4.90
C SER A 402 -8.67 18.50 4.23
N ARG A 403 -7.51 19.10 4.48
CA ARG A 403 -7.06 20.36 3.84
C ARG A 403 -6.90 20.22 2.32
N ALA A 404 -6.54 19.04 1.82
CA ALA A 404 -6.43 18.79 0.38
C ALA A 404 -7.80 18.80 -0.32
N GLU A 405 -8.88 18.40 0.37
CA GLU A 405 -10.25 18.53 -0.16
C GLU A 405 -10.75 19.97 -0.16
N ALA A 406 -10.41 20.76 0.86
CA ALA A 406 -10.80 22.17 0.91
C ALA A 406 -10.30 22.95 -0.32
N GLY A 407 -9.09 22.63 -0.80
CA GLY A 407 -8.56 23.13 -2.07
C GLY A 407 -9.40 22.75 -3.30
N LYS A 408 -9.94 21.52 -3.36
CA LYS A 408 -10.85 21.10 -4.45
C LYS A 408 -12.19 21.85 -4.42
N ARG A 409 -12.76 22.11 -3.23
CA ARG A 409 -14.08 22.76 -3.06
C ARG A 409 -14.09 24.21 -3.56
N ASN A 410 -12.97 24.94 -3.41
CA ASN A 410 -12.85 26.33 -3.83
C ASN A 410 -12.55 26.54 -5.33
N ILE A 411 -12.38 25.46 -6.11
CA ILE A 411 -12.09 25.52 -7.56
C ILE A 411 -13.37 25.42 -8.40
N TRP A 412 -14.46 24.90 -7.84
CA TRP A 412 -15.74 24.72 -8.54
C TRP A 412 -16.87 25.65 -8.07
N SER A 413 -16.59 26.54 -7.13
CA SER A 413 -17.53 27.55 -6.61
C SER A 413 -17.47 28.90 -7.36
N VAL A 414 -17.35 28.86 -8.70
CA VAL A 414 -17.64 30.03 -9.55
C VAL A 414 -19.16 30.25 -9.58
N THR A 415 -19.69 30.72 -8.45
CA THR A 415 -21.06 31.20 -8.35
C THR A 415 -21.16 32.44 -9.23
N GLN A 416 -22.01 32.39 -10.27
CA GLN A 416 -22.14 33.49 -11.22
C GLN A 416 -22.50 34.78 -10.48
N TYR A 417 -21.62 35.79 -10.56
CA TYR A 417 -21.92 37.11 -10.01
C TYR A 417 -22.96 37.80 -10.89
N GLN A 418 -24.23 37.59 -10.57
CA GLN A 418 -25.37 38.10 -11.33
C GLN A 418 -25.38 39.63 -11.27
N LYS A 419 -24.94 40.26 -12.36
CA LYS A 419 -24.62 41.69 -12.44
C LYS A 419 -25.85 42.55 -12.14
N PRO A 420 -25.85 43.36 -11.06
CA PRO A 420 -26.95 44.29 -10.78
C PRO A 420 -27.07 45.32 -11.91
N SER A 421 -28.27 45.49 -12.45
CA SER A 421 -28.55 46.44 -13.52
C SER A 421 -28.60 47.87 -13.00
N GLY A 422 -27.69 48.72 -13.47
CA GLY A 422 -27.79 50.17 -13.33
C GLY A 422 -27.14 50.79 -12.09
N LEU A 423 -25.82 50.96 -12.13
CA LEU A 423 -25.11 52.04 -11.42
C LEU A 423 -23.86 52.42 -12.25
N LYS A 424 -23.50 53.71 -12.26
CA LYS A 424 -22.38 54.21 -13.08
C LYS A 424 -21.02 53.87 -12.45
N PRO A 425 -19.96 53.63 -13.25
CA PRO A 425 -18.61 53.43 -12.70
C PRO A 425 -18.09 54.72 -12.05
N TRP A 426 -17.51 54.59 -10.87
CA TRP A 426 -16.81 55.68 -10.19
C TRP A 426 -15.37 55.77 -10.70
N VAL A 427 -14.96 56.95 -11.15
CA VAL A 427 -13.56 57.23 -11.50
C VAL A 427 -12.80 57.61 -10.24
N VAL A 428 -11.92 56.71 -9.77
CA VAL A 428 -11.04 56.99 -8.63
C VAL A 428 -9.82 57.78 -9.12
N THR A 429 -9.90 59.11 -9.02
CA THR A 429 -8.77 60.00 -9.32
C THR A 429 -7.85 60.06 -8.11
N LEU A 430 -6.67 59.43 -8.19
CA LEU A 430 -5.63 59.54 -7.17
C LEU A 430 -4.93 60.91 -7.26
N LEU A 431 -5.28 61.82 -6.34
CA LEU A 431 -4.57 63.08 -6.13
C LEU A 431 -3.39 62.84 -5.18
N CYS A 432 -2.16 62.91 -5.72
CA CYS A 432 -0.96 62.96 -4.90
C CYS A 432 -0.81 64.34 -4.23
N THR A 433 -0.69 64.37 -2.91
CA THR A 433 -0.25 65.54 -2.13
C THR A 433 0.98 65.16 -1.28
N PRO A 434 2.08 65.92 -1.31
CA PRO A 434 3.31 65.54 -0.62
C PRO A 434 3.44 66.18 0.77
N THR A 435 3.70 65.36 1.81
CA THR A 435 4.67 65.63 2.90
C THR A 435 4.77 64.43 3.86
N THR A 436 5.98 64.12 4.32
CA THR A 436 6.37 63.47 5.60
C THR A 436 5.43 62.42 6.24
N GLY A 437 5.78 61.15 6.46
CA GLY A 437 7.02 60.40 6.20
C GLY A 437 7.56 59.69 7.46
N LEU A 438 7.70 58.35 7.41
CA LEU A 438 8.50 57.57 8.37
C LEU A 438 8.97 56.23 7.75
N ALA A 439 10.16 55.77 8.15
CA ALA A 439 10.79 54.48 7.86
C ALA A 439 10.42 53.43 8.95
N LEU A 440 10.70 52.11 8.93
CA LEU A 440 11.23 51.07 8.00
C LEU A 440 10.73 49.70 8.61
N ALA A 441 10.75 48.49 8.03
CA ALA A 441 11.13 47.92 6.73
C ALA A 441 10.40 46.55 6.53
N GLY A 442 10.37 45.99 5.32
CA GLY A 442 9.97 44.59 5.08
C GLY A 442 9.57 44.31 3.63
N LYS A 443 10.30 43.46 2.90
CA LYS A 443 10.19 43.35 1.43
C LYS A 443 9.14 42.36 0.94
N LEU A 444 8.14 42.88 0.23
CA LEU A 444 7.30 42.13 -0.72
C LEU A 444 8.07 42.03 -2.06
N LYS A 445 8.02 40.87 -2.75
CA LYS A 445 8.55 40.75 -4.13
C LYS A 445 7.39 40.64 -5.12
N ILE A 446 7.25 41.68 -5.95
CA ILE A 446 6.40 41.69 -7.14
C ILE A 446 7.34 41.71 -8.35
N GLU A 447 7.07 40.91 -9.37
CA GLU A 447 7.77 40.97 -10.66
C GLU A 447 6.90 41.74 -11.68
N LEU A 448 7.54 42.67 -12.39
CA LEU A 448 6.87 43.55 -13.36
C LEU A 448 6.88 42.91 -14.75
N PRO A 449 5.85 43.14 -15.58
CA PRO A 449 5.90 42.82 -17.00
C PRO A 449 6.96 43.68 -17.70
N LYS A 450 7.47 43.18 -18.83
CA LYS A 450 8.45 43.89 -19.65
C LYS A 450 7.80 45.09 -20.36
N ASP A 451 8.61 46.13 -20.54
CA ASP A 451 8.48 47.32 -21.40
C ASP A 451 8.16 48.63 -20.66
N GLY A 452 9.20 49.46 -20.45
CA GLY A 452 9.06 50.84 -19.94
C GLY A 452 10.22 51.37 -19.08
N VAL A 453 11.20 52.01 -19.72
CA VAL A 453 12.10 53.10 -19.24
C VAL A 453 12.46 53.18 -17.74
N LEU A 454 13.77 53.09 -17.42
CA LEU A 454 14.32 53.50 -16.12
C LEU A 454 14.26 55.03 -15.93
N CYS A 455 13.95 55.45 -14.70
CA CYS A 455 14.53 56.65 -14.07
C CYS A 455 15.15 56.22 -12.73
N ALA A 456 16.22 56.86 -12.30
CA ALA A 456 17.07 56.40 -11.20
C ALA A 456 17.50 57.53 -10.24
N ALA A 457 18.24 57.15 -9.19
CA ALA A 457 18.83 57.95 -8.11
C ALA A 457 17.92 58.27 -6.91
N GLY A 458 18.49 58.09 -5.71
CA GLY A 458 17.85 58.11 -4.40
C GLY A 458 18.48 57.07 -3.48
#